data_AF-C6JRW6-F1
#
_entry.id   AF-C6JRW6-F1
#
_cell.length_a   1.000
_cell.length_b   1.000
_cell.length_c   1.000
_cell.angle_alpha   90.00
_cell.angle_beta   90.00
_cell.angle_gamma   90.00
#
_symmetry.space_group_name_H-M   'P 1'
#
loop_
_entity.id
_entity.type
_entity.pdbx_description
1 polymer ?
#
loop_
_entity_poly.entity_id
_entity_poly.type
_entity_poly.pdbx_seq_one_letter_code
_entity_poly.pdbx_strand_id
1 'polypeptide(L)'
;WLTIQREVNKFCSCYERIERRNASGATIQDMINAALDTYIGEDDENKPFTLMHCYHKLKDEDKWKSLRIEMAQKNKKQKTTKASTPSNVQSSKNDEVEEVAAPGFEERKRPKGQKQVKQARRDDASLAALENMWEKKEARELERDKAREASLEVERAALEVEKAALELEKKRLSNEEKKLKRSS
;
A
#
# COMPACT_ATOMS: atom_id res chain seq x y z
N TRP A 1 -12.15 -12.74 9.03
CA TRP A 1 -12.20 -11.71 7.99
C TRP A 1 -12.15 -10.28 8.55
N LEU A 2 -13.10 -9.85 9.39
CA LEU A 2 -13.16 -8.49 9.96
C LEU A 2 -11.87 -8.03 10.68
N THR A 3 -11.22 -8.92 11.44
CA THR A 3 -9.94 -8.62 12.11
C THR A 3 -8.85 -8.34 11.09
N ILE A 4 -8.67 -9.23 10.11
CA ILE A 4 -7.69 -9.05 9.02
C ILE A 4 -7.93 -7.70 8.33
N GLN A 5 -9.19 -7.40 8.02
CA GLN A 5 -9.54 -6.15 7.36
C GLN A 5 -9.20 -4.92 8.22
N ARG A 6 -9.49 -4.96 9.51
CA ARG A 6 -9.19 -3.85 10.43
C ARG A 6 -7.68 -3.62 10.55
N GLU A 7 -6.94 -4.67 10.89
CA GLU A 7 -5.49 -4.61 11.12
C GLU A 7 -4.75 -4.18 9.84
N VAL A 8 -5.08 -4.80 8.70
CA VAL A 8 -4.47 -4.45 7.40
C VAL A 8 -4.83 -3.02 7.00
N ASN A 9 -6.06 -2.55 7.23
CA ASN A 9 -6.43 -1.16 6.92
C ASN A 9 -5.73 -0.14 7.83
N LYS A 10 -5.56 -0.45 9.13
CA LYS A 10 -4.78 0.38 10.06
C LYS A 10 -3.33 0.46 9.58
N PHE A 11 -2.71 -0.67 9.24
CA PHE A 11 -1.37 -0.72 8.67
C PHE A 11 -1.25 0.06 7.36
N CYS A 12 -2.18 -0.11 6.41
CA CYS A 12 -2.20 0.66 5.16
C CYS A 12 -2.27 2.17 5.41
N SER A 13 -3.01 2.61 6.44
CA SER A 13 -3.10 4.03 6.81
C SER A 13 -1.78 4.56 7.36
N CYS A 14 -1.02 3.74 8.11
CA CYS A 14 0.33 4.05 8.56
C CYS A 14 1.28 4.16 7.36
N TYR A 15 1.26 3.16 6.48
CA TYR A 15 2.09 3.11 5.27
C TYR A 15 1.84 4.31 4.35
N GLU A 16 0.59 4.69 4.07
CA GLU A 16 0.26 5.89 3.28
C GLU A 16 0.81 7.18 3.90
N ARG A 17 0.86 7.26 5.24
CA ARG A 17 1.43 8.42 5.93
C ARG A 17 2.94 8.50 5.77
N ILE A 18 3.63 7.36 5.83
CA ILE A 18 5.06 7.26 5.57
C ILE A 18 5.35 7.58 4.11
N GLU A 19 4.57 7.03 3.18
CA GLU A 19 4.68 7.26 1.75
C GLU A 19 4.49 8.73 1.39
N ARG A 20 3.50 9.42 1.97
CA ARG A 20 3.30 10.87 1.77
C ARG A 20 4.45 11.72 2.32
N ARG A 21 5.18 11.24 3.33
CA ARG A 21 6.32 11.95 3.94
C ARG A 21 7.64 11.65 3.26
N ASN A 22 7.73 10.56 2.49
CA ASN A 22 8.97 10.13 1.88
C ASN A 22 9.37 11.06 0.72
N ALA A 23 10.21 12.05 1.01
CA ALA A 23 10.57 13.11 0.07
C ALA A 23 11.61 12.69 -0.99
N SER A 24 12.41 11.64 -0.75
CA SER A 24 13.26 10.94 -1.74
C SER A 24 14.23 10.01 -1.02
N GLY A 25 14.44 8.80 -1.56
CA GLY A 25 15.62 7.97 -1.22
C GLY A 25 15.39 6.80 -0.26
N ALA A 26 14.25 6.68 0.42
CA ALA A 26 13.95 5.50 1.23
C ALA A 26 13.52 4.33 0.34
N THR A 27 14.03 3.13 0.64
CA THR A 27 13.61 1.91 -0.05
C THR A 27 12.20 1.52 0.40
N ILE A 28 11.54 0.67 -0.37
CA ILE A 28 10.21 0.14 -0.03
C ILE A 28 10.24 -0.62 1.28
N GLN A 29 11.34 -1.33 1.54
CA GLN A 29 11.55 -2.06 2.79
C GLN A 29 11.68 -1.08 3.97
N ASP A 30 12.39 0.04 3.79
CA ASP A 30 12.47 1.09 4.81
C ASP A 30 11.11 1.73 5.09
N MET A 31 10.30 1.93 4.05
CA MET A 31 8.94 2.45 4.20
C MET A 31 8.02 1.47 4.94
N ILE A 32 8.14 0.17 4.65
CA ILE A 32 7.41 -0.89 5.36
C ILE A 32 7.84 -0.94 6.82
N ASN A 33 9.14 -0.91 7.11
CA ASN A 33 9.67 -0.92 8.47
C ASN A 33 9.20 0.31 9.26
N ALA A 34 9.31 1.51 8.69
CA ALA A 34 8.82 2.73 9.32
C ALA A 34 7.29 2.70 9.54
N ALA A 35 6.53 2.05 8.65
CA ALA A 35 5.09 1.85 8.83
C ALA A 35 4.78 0.85 9.95
N LEU A 36 5.60 -0.20 10.13
CA LEU A 36 5.48 -1.15 11.24
C LEU A 36 5.77 -0.47 12.59
N ASP A 37 6.82 0.35 12.65
CA ASP A 37 7.15 1.13 13.85
C ASP A 37 6.02 2.10 14.21
N THR A 38 5.47 2.79 13.21
CA THR A 38 4.31 3.67 13.38
C THR A 38 3.07 2.91 13.84
N TYR A 39 2.86 1.70 13.32
CA TYR A 39 1.73 0.85 13.72
C TYR A 39 1.81 0.46 15.19
N ILE A 40 2.99 0.05 15.66
CA ILE A 40 3.25 -0.31 17.06
C ILE A 40 3.01 0.90 17.96
N GLY A 41 3.54 2.08 17.61
CA GLY A 41 3.35 3.30 18.39
C GLY A 41 1.92 3.85 18.40
N GLU A 42 1.06 3.41 17.48
CA GLU A 42 -0.38 3.74 17.42
C GLU A 42 -1.26 2.69 18.10
N ASP A 43 -0.67 1.65 18.66
CA ASP A 43 -1.37 0.62 19.40
C ASP A 43 -1.14 0.80 20.89
N ASP A 44 -2.23 0.87 21.67
CA ASP A 44 -2.13 1.06 23.12
C ASP A 44 -1.36 -0.10 23.80
N GLU A 45 -1.39 -1.29 23.18
CA GLU A 45 -0.71 -2.50 23.63
C GLU A 45 0.69 -2.66 23.01
N ASN A 46 1.14 -1.72 22.17
CA ASN A 46 2.36 -1.81 21.36
C ASN A 46 2.47 -3.14 20.59
N LYS A 47 1.34 -3.65 20.10
CA LYS A 47 1.31 -4.96 19.45
C LYS A 47 1.94 -4.89 18.06
N PRO A 48 2.90 -5.79 17.75
CA PRO A 48 3.48 -5.83 16.41
C PRO A 48 2.45 -6.32 15.40
N PHE A 49 2.53 -5.77 14.18
CA PHE A 49 1.68 -6.20 13.08
C PHE A 49 2.11 -7.59 12.58
N THR A 50 1.31 -8.62 12.84
CA THR A 50 1.61 -10.02 12.50
C THR A 50 1.05 -10.46 11.14
N LEU A 51 0.23 -9.63 10.49
CA LEU A 51 -0.51 -9.98 9.27
C LEU A 51 0.16 -9.48 7.98
N MET A 52 1.50 -9.44 7.96
CA MET A 52 2.26 -9.02 6.77
C MET A 52 1.97 -9.88 5.55
N HIS A 53 1.75 -11.18 5.72
CA HIS A 53 1.40 -12.06 4.60
C HIS A 53 0.04 -11.68 3.97
N CYS A 54 -0.92 -11.23 4.78
CA CYS A 54 -2.23 -10.79 4.29
C CYS A 54 -2.09 -9.48 3.53
N TYR A 55 -1.31 -8.54 4.07
CA TYR A 55 -1.02 -7.27 3.39
C TYR A 55 -0.42 -7.50 2.01
N HIS A 56 0.61 -8.34 1.87
CA HIS A 56 1.23 -8.61 0.57
C HIS A 56 0.28 -9.24 -0.45
N LYS A 57 -0.64 -10.11 -0.01
CA LYS A 57 -1.67 -10.70 -0.90
C LYS A 57 -2.75 -9.68 -1.30
N LEU A 58 -3.06 -8.73 -0.42
CA LEU A 58 -4.19 -7.80 -0.61
C LEU A 58 -3.77 -6.47 -1.25
N LYS A 59 -2.51 -6.06 -1.14
CA LYS A 59 -2.05 -4.74 -1.62
C LYS A 59 -2.20 -4.55 -3.13
N ASP A 60 -2.06 -5.62 -3.91
CA ASP A 60 -2.10 -5.59 -5.38
C ASP A 60 -3.50 -5.89 -5.94
N GLU A 61 -4.44 -6.34 -5.10
CA GLU A 61 -5.81 -6.67 -5.51
C GLU A 61 -6.69 -5.42 -5.72
N ASP A 62 -7.18 -5.21 -6.93
CA ASP A 62 -8.01 -4.03 -7.28
C ASP A 62 -9.33 -3.98 -6.52
N LYS A 63 -9.91 -5.16 -6.25
CA LYS A 63 -11.10 -5.30 -5.41
C LYS A 63 -10.82 -4.81 -3.99
N TRP A 64 -9.62 -5.07 -3.47
CA TRP A 64 -9.22 -4.63 -2.14
C TRP A 64 -9.01 -3.12 -2.07
N LYS A 65 -8.30 -2.54 -3.04
CA LYS A 65 -8.13 -1.08 -3.16
C LYS A 65 -9.49 -0.37 -3.22
N SER A 66 -10.41 -0.89 -4.03
CA SER A 66 -11.78 -0.35 -4.16
C SER A 66 -12.55 -0.42 -2.85
N LEU A 67 -12.52 -1.58 -2.16
CA LEU A 67 -13.16 -1.76 -0.86
C LEU A 67 -12.62 -0.79 0.20
N ARG A 68 -11.30 -0.52 0.19
CA ARG A 68 -10.68 0.44 1.10
C ARG A 68 -11.16 1.87 0.87
N ILE A 69 -11.27 2.30 -0.39
CA ILE A 69 -11.78 3.63 -0.75
C ILE A 69 -13.24 3.77 -0.32
N GLU A 70 -14.07 2.77 -0.62
CA GLU A 70 -15.49 2.77 -0.23
C GLU A 70 -15.67 2.89 1.29
N MET A 71 -14.88 2.16 2.06
CA MET A 71 -14.92 2.21 3.53
C MET A 71 -14.42 3.55 4.09
N ALA A 72 -13.39 4.13 3.49
CA ALA A 72 -12.92 5.47 3.85
C ALA A 72 -13.99 6.54 3.58
N GLN A 73 -14.77 6.41 2.50
CA GLN A 73 -15.89 7.29 2.17
C GLN A 73 -17.08 7.10 3.13
N LYS A 74 -17.41 5.87 3.50
CA LYS A 74 -18.47 5.55 4.48
C LYS A 74 -18.19 6.17 5.85
N ASN A 75 -16.95 6.08 6.33
CA ASN A 75 -16.54 6.68 7.61
C ASN A 75 -16.55 8.22 7.59
N LYS A 76 -16.33 8.85 6.43
CA LYS A 76 -16.41 10.32 6.26
C LYS A 76 -17.86 10.82 6.33
N LYS A 77 -18.82 10.01 5.87
CA LYS A 77 -20.26 10.33 5.90
C LYS A 77 -20.88 10.19 7.29
N GLN A 78 -20.30 9.37 8.17
CA GLN A 78 -20.76 9.23 9.57
C GLN A 78 -20.22 10.32 10.51
N LYS A 79 -19.18 11.06 10.14
CA LYS A 79 -18.61 12.12 10.99
C LYS A 79 -19.32 13.48 10.88
N THR A 80 -20.35 13.60 10.03
CA THR A 80 -21.06 14.88 9.79
C THR A 80 -22.40 15.01 10.52
N THR A 81 -22.81 14.04 11.34
CA THR A 81 -24.16 14.02 11.96
C THR A 81 -24.17 13.95 13.49
N LYS A 82 -23.09 14.33 14.17
CA LYS A 82 -23.08 14.45 15.63
C LYS A 82 -22.29 15.68 16.08
N ALA A 83 -22.94 16.84 16.01
CA ALA A 83 -22.60 18.01 16.79
C ALA A 83 -23.91 18.66 17.25
N SER A 84 -24.59 18.00 18.20
CA SER A 84 -25.58 18.62 19.06
C SER A 84 -25.05 18.51 20.47
N THR A 85 -24.61 19.62 21.05
CA THR A 85 -24.55 19.76 22.51
C THR A 85 -24.90 21.21 22.86
N PRO A 86 -25.69 21.42 23.93
CA PRO A 86 -26.55 22.59 24.09
C PRO A 86 -25.92 23.65 24.99
N SER A 87 -26.40 24.89 24.88
CA SER A 87 -26.40 25.79 26.03
C SER A 87 -27.65 26.69 25.99
N ASN A 88 -28.49 26.42 26.97
CA ASN A 88 -29.65 27.16 27.45
C ASN A 88 -29.27 28.60 27.85
N VAL A 89 -30.03 29.62 27.45
CA VAL A 89 -30.56 30.68 28.33
C VAL A 89 -31.79 31.36 27.67
N GLN A 90 -32.93 31.15 28.33
CA GLN A 90 -34.11 32.01 28.50
C GLN A 90 -34.86 32.63 27.30
N SER A 91 -36.05 32.07 27.10
CA SER A 91 -37.24 32.73 26.55
C SER A 91 -37.65 33.96 27.37
N SER A 92 -37.94 35.08 26.70
CA SER A 92 -39.06 35.95 27.11
C SER A 92 -39.49 36.90 25.97
N LYS A 93 -40.81 36.86 25.75
CA LYS A 93 -41.71 37.87 25.17
C LYS A 93 -41.86 38.02 23.65
N ASN A 94 -43.13 37.92 23.29
CA ASN A 94 -43.79 38.15 22.02
C ASN A 94 -44.32 39.61 21.98
N ASP A 95 -44.53 40.07 20.75
CA ASP A 95 -45.47 41.09 20.28
C ASP A 95 -45.18 42.61 20.41
N GLU A 96 -45.16 43.19 19.20
CA GLU A 96 -45.83 44.42 18.73
C GLU A 96 -45.15 45.80 18.68
N VAL A 97 -45.32 46.37 17.47
CA VAL A 97 -45.37 47.76 16.95
C VAL A 97 -44.12 48.65 16.73
N GLU A 98 -44.01 49.06 15.45
CA GLU A 98 -43.80 50.44 14.92
C GLU A 98 -42.38 50.91 14.49
N GLU A 99 -42.24 51.05 13.14
CA GLU A 99 -41.64 52.15 12.34
C GLU A 99 -40.27 52.79 12.78
N VAL A 100 -39.24 53.08 11.96
CA VAL A 100 -39.13 53.56 10.56
C VAL A 100 -37.65 53.42 10.06
N ALA A 101 -37.49 53.19 8.74
CA ALA A 101 -36.42 53.65 7.81
C ALA A 101 -34.91 53.35 8.04
N ALA A 102 -34.31 52.52 7.16
CA ALA A 102 -33.34 52.95 6.12
C ALA A 102 -32.83 51.77 5.26
N PRO A 103 -32.55 51.96 3.95
CA PRO A 103 -32.44 50.87 2.96
C PRO A 103 -30.99 50.47 2.64
N GLY A 104 -30.76 49.19 2.30
CA GLY A 104 -29.59 48.78 1.51
C GLY A 104 -29.01 47.40 1.86
N PHE A 105 -29.48 46.34 1.18
CA PHE A 105 -28.72 45.09 1.08
C PHE A 105 -28.94 44.43 -0.29
N GLU A 106 -28.14 44.84 -1.29
CA GLU A 106 -27.88 44.01 -2.47
C GLU A 106 -26.83 42.95 -2.10
N GLU A 107 -27.28 41.73 -1.85
CA GLU A 107 -26.41 40.57 -1.65
C GLU A 107 -25.82 40.12 -3.00
N ARG A 108 -24.70 40.73 -3.41
CA ARG A 108 -23.92 40.30 -4.58
C ARG A 108 -23.29 38.93 -4.34
N LYS A 109 -23.85 37.90 -5.00
CA LYS A 109 -23.24 36.58 -5.17
C LYS A 109 -21.85 36.70 -5.84
N ARG A 110 -20.78 36.32 -5.14
CA ARG A 110 -19.44 36.16 -5.73
C ARG A 110 -19.33 34.80 -6.47
N PRO A 111 -18.80 34.76 -7.71
CA PRO A 111 -18.65 33.53 -8.49
C PRO A 111 -17.52 32.61 -7.97
N LYS A 112 -17.72 31.29 -8.06
CA LYS A 112 -16.75 30.25 -7.65
C LYS A 112 -15.48 30.32 -8.52
N GLY A 113 -14.37 30.72 -7.91
CA GLY A 113 -13.11 31.02 -8.58
C GLY A 113 -12.34 29.82 -9.14
N GLN A 114 -11.53 30.12 -10.16
CA GLN A 114 -10.63 29.30 -11.01
C GLN A 114 -9.58 28.44 -10.27
N LYS A 115 -9.65 28.31 -8.94
CA LYS A 115 -8.65 27.59 -8.11
C LYS A 115 -8.77 26.07 -8.21
N GLN A 116 -9.96 25.53 -8.44
CA GLN A 116 -10.21 24.07 -8.43
C GLN A 116 -9.69 23.37 -9.70
N VAL A 117 -9.78 24.03 -10.88
CA VAL A 117 -9.33 23.44 -12.15
C VAL A 117 -7.81 23.31 -12.21
N LYS A 118 -7.07 24.28 -11.65
CA LYS A 118 -5.61 24.24 -11.60
C LYS A 118 -5.08 23.22 -10.58
N GLN A 119 -5.83 22.98 -9.49
CA GLN A 119 -5.54 21.94 -8.51
C GLN A 119 -5.75 20.55 -9.13
N ALA A 120 -6.91 20.30 -9.77
CA ALA A 120 -7.24 19.02 -10.40
C ALA A 120 -6.22 18.60 -11.47
N ARG A 121 -5.73 19.54 -12.30
CA ARG A 121 -4.65 19.26 -13.28
C ARG A 121 -3.31 18.91 -12.65
N ARG A 122 -3.01 19.44 -11.45
CA ARG A 122 -1.79 19.10 -10.71
C ARG A 122 -1.90 17.73 -10.06
N ASP A 123 -3.07 17.39 -9.56
CA ASP A 123 -3.35 16.10 -8.92
C ASP A 123 -3.32 14.97 -9.97
N ASP A 124 -3.88 15.18 -11.17
CA ASP A 124 -3.87 14.21 -12.28
C ASP A 124 -2.45 13.92 -12.83
N ALA A 125 -1.65 14.96 -13.04
CA ALA A 125 -0.24 14.80 -13.44
C ALA A 125 0.61 14.11 -12.35
N SER A 126 0.25 14.28 -11.07
CA SER A 126 0.92 13.63 -9.95
C SER A 126 0.56 12.14 -9.85
N LEU A 127 -0.68 11.76 -10.15
CA LEU A 127 -1.11 10.37 -10.21
C LEU A 127 -0.44 9.61 -11.37
N ALA A 128 -0.37 10.21 -12.57
CA ALA A 128 0.31 9.60 -13.71
C ALA A 128 1.81 9.36 -13.46
N ALA A 129 2.47 10.26 -12.73
CA ALA A 129 3.87 10.07 -12.34
C ALA A 129 4.05 8.93 -11.31
N LEU A 130 3.09 8.74 -10.42
CA LEU A 130 3.07 7.63 -9.45
C LEU A 130 2.83 6.27 -10.14
N GLU A 131 1.91 6.22 -11.10
CA GLU A 131 1.64 5.02 -11.92
C GLU A 131 2.91 4.57 -12.67
N ASN A 132 3.58 5.50 -13.36
CA ASN A 132 4.82 5.21 -14.09
C ASN A 132 5.96 4.74 -13.17
N MET A 133 6.04 5.28 -11.95
CA MET A 133 7.02 4.86 -10.96
C MET A 133 6.72 3.45 -10.43
N TRP A 134 5.44 3.11 -10.28
CA TRP A 134 5.00 1.77 -9.91
C TRP A 134 5.32 0.74 -10.99
N GLU A 135 4.99 1.02 -12.25
CA GLU A 135 5.31 0.17 -13.40
C GLU A 135 6.82 -0.11 -13.49
N LYS A 136 7.65 0.91 -13.32
CA LYS A 136 9.11 0.78 -13.32
C LYS A 136 9.63 -0.09 -12.16
N LYS A 137 9.00 0.03 -11.01
CA LYS A 137 9.34 -0.78 -9.83
C LYS A 137 8.96 -2.23 -10.04
N GLU A 138 7.76 -2.51 -10.55
CA GLU A 138 7.30 -3.85 -10.85
C GLU A 138 8.16 -4.52 -11.92
N ALA A 139 8.57 -3.77 -12.95
CA ALA A 139 9.52 -4.24 -13.95
C ALA A 139 10.88 -4.63 -13.32
N ARG A 140 11.41 -3.83 -12.38
CA ARG A 140 12.67 -4.14 -11.69
C ARG A 140 12.57 -5.38 -10.80
N GLU A 141 11.46 -5.56 -10.10
CA GLU A 141 11.23 -6.74 -9.25
C GLU A 141 11.12 -8.00 -10.12
N LEU A 142 10.39 -7.92 -11.23
CA LEU A 142 10.30 -9.01 -12.20
C LEU A 142 11.66 -9.36 -12.81
N GLU A 143 12.49 -8.37 -13.15
CA GLU A 143 13.85 -8.58 -13.64
C GLU A 143 14.71 -9.33 -12.63
N ARG A 144 14.61 -8.95 -11.34
CA ARG A 144 15.34 -9.59 -10.25
C ARG A 144 14.86 -11.03 -10.01
N ASP A 145 13.56 -11.28 -10.11
CA ASP A 145 13.01 -12.62 -9.95
C ASP A 145 13.42 -13.53 -11.12
N LYS A 146 13.39 -13.02 -12.35
CA LYS A 146 13.95 -13.69 -13.52
C LYS A 146 15.45 -13.99 -13.36
N ALA A 147 16.23 -13.06 -12.80
CA ALA A 147 17.65 -13.28 -12.55
C ALA A 147 17.90 -14.38 -11.50
N ARG A 148 17.06 -14.45 -10.45
CA ARG A 148 17.11 -15.54 -9.46
C ARG A 148 16.75 -16.88 -10.08
N GLU A 149 15.70 -16.92 -10.90
CA GLU A 149 15.28 -18.13 -11.60
C GLU A 149 16.36 -18.62 -12.56
N ALA A 150 16.95 -17.71 -13.35
CA ALA A 150 18.08 -18.03 -14.22
C ALA A 150 19.29 -18.56 -13.44
N SER A 151 19.60 -17.98 -12.27
CA SER A 151 20.68 -18.49 -11.40
C SER A 151 20.41 -19.91 -10.91
N LEU A 152 19.17 -20.22 -10.54
CA LEU A 152 18.78 -21.57 -10.13
C LEU A 152 18.81 -22.56 -11.29
N GLU A 153 18.49 -22.11 -12.50
CA GLU A 153 18.56 -22.96 -13.70
C GLU A 153 20.01 -23.29 -14.07
N VAL A 154 20.92 -22.32 -13.98
CA VAL A 154 22.37 -22.56 -14.15
C VAL A 154 22.89 -23.54 -13.10
N GLU A 155 22.49 -23.39 -11.84
CA GLU A 155 22.88 -24.32 -10.76
C GLU A 155 22.36 -25.74 -11.01
N ARG A 156 21.11 -25.88 -11.45
CA ARG A 156 20.53 -27.19 -11.81
C ARG A 156 21.28 -27.84 -12.97
N ALA A 157 21.59 -27.08 -14.00
CA ALA A 157 22.35 -27.57 -15.16
C ALA A 157 23.76 -28.02 -14.73
N ALA A 158 24.44 -27.27 -13.85
CA ALA A 158 25.73 -27.65 -13.32
C ALA A 158 25.68 -28.97 -12.54
N LEU A 159 24.66 -29.14 -11.67
CA LEU A 159 24.44 -30.39 -10.93
C LEU A 159 24.14 -31.58 -11.86
N GLU A 160 23.47 -31.35 -12.98
CA GLU A 160 23.20 -32.41 -13.96
C GLU A 160 24.48 -32.85 -14.68
N VAL A 161 25.35 -31.90 -15.06
CA VAL A 161 26.67 -32.20 -15.63
C VAL A 161 27.54 -32.97 -14.65
N GLU A 162 27.57 -32.57 -13.38
CA GLU A 162 28.33 -33.26 -12.32
C GLU A 162 27.84 -34.70 -12.13
N LYS A 163 26.51 -34.91 -12.07
CA LYS A 163 25.92 -36.24 -11.97
C LYS A 163 26.30 -37.12 -13.15
N ALA A 164 26.25 -36.59 -14.38
CA ALA A 164 26.64 -37.32 -15.57
C ALA A 164 28.14 -37.70 -15.57
N ALA A 165 29.00 -36.80 -15.10
CA ALA A 165 30.44 -37.07 -14.95
C ALA A 165 30.71 -38.20 -13.93
N LEU A 166 30.05 -38.15 -12.77
CA LEU A 166 30.15 -39.19 -11.75
C LEU A 166 29.64 -40.55 -12.25
N GLU A 167 28.58 -40.59 -13.07
CA GLU A 167 28.12 -41.82 -13.69
C GLU A 167 29.13 -42.40 -14.69
N LEU A 168 29.77 -41.56 -15.49
CA LEU A 168 30.81 -41.99 -16.43
C LEU A 168 32.03 -42.55 -15.69
N GLU A 169 32.44 -41.90 -14.59
CA GLU A 169 33.54 -42.38 -13.75
C GLU A 169 33.22 -43.74 -13.11
N LYS A 170 32.02 -43.91 -12.56
CA LYS A 170 31.54 -45.21 -12.04
C LYS A 170 31.58 -46.31 -13.11
N LYS A 171 31.17 -46.01 -14.35
CA LYS A 171 31.23 -46.95 -15.47
C LYS A 171 32.67 -47.30 -15.86
N ARG A 172 33.58 -46.33 -15.85
CA ARG A 172 35.01 -46.54 -16.12
C ARG A 172 35.63 -47.49 -15.10
N LEU A 173 35.43 -47.21 -13.81
CA LEU A 173 35.91 -48.06 -12.71
C LEU A 173 35.35 -49.50 -12.83
N SER A 174 34.05 -49.65 -13.10
CA SER A 174 33.45 -50.98 -13.28
C SER A 174 34.04 -51.75 -14.47
N ASN A 175 34.33 -51.07 -15.58
CA ASN A 175 34.95 -51.70 -16.75
C ASN A 175 36.41 -52.09 -16.47
N GLU A 176 37.15 -51.27 -15.73
CA GLU A 176 38.52 -51.54 -15.32
C GLU A 176 38.60 -52.75 -14.36
N GLU A 177 37.71 -52.82 -13.37
CA GLU A 177 37.58 -53.99 -12.48
C GLU A 177 37.28 -55.28 -13.26
N LYS A 178 36.37 -55.22 -14.24
CA LYS A 178 36.06 -56.38 -15.10
C LYS A 178 37.26 -56.79 -15.95
N LYS A 179 38.10 -55.84 -16.37
CA LYS A 179 39.31 -56.11 -17.15
C LYS A 179 40.38 -56.78 -16.29
N LEU A 180 40.61 -56.30 -15.07
CA LEU A 180 41.52 -56.95 -14.11
C LEU A 180 41.08 -58.38 -13.78
N LYS A 181 39.78 -58.60 -13.54
CA LYS A 181 39.24 -59.94 -13.25
C LYS A 181 39.36 -60.92 -14.42
N ARG A 182 39.45 -60.43 -15.65
CA ARG A 182 39.64 -61.26 -16.85
C ARG A 182 41.09 -61.58 -17.15
N SER A 183 42.04 -60.81 -16.61
CA SER A 183 43.48 -61.02 -16.80
C SER A 183 44.16 -61.78 -15.65
N SER A 184 43.42 -62.09 -14.57
CA SER A 184 43.86 -62.87 -13.42
C SER A 184 43.28 -64.28 -13.48
#